data_AF-A0A8J6Y7X7-F1
#
_entry.id   AF-A0A8J6Y7X7-F1
#
_cell.length_a   1.000
_cell.length_b   1.000
_cell.length_c   1.000
_cell.angle_alpha   90.00
_cell.angle_beta   90.00
_cell.angle_gamma   90.00
#
_symmetry.space_group_name_H-M   'P 1'
#
loop_
_entity.id
_entity.type
_entity.pdbx_description
1 polymer ?
#
loop_
_entity_poly.entity_id
_entity_poly.type
_entity_poly.pdbx_seq_one_letter_code
_entity_poly.pdbx_strand_id
1 'polypeptide(L)'
;TGRKLDFIEANNRICFELEGHVSIQTDDGDACKWTFEFESVIGYGTISELGTSEEKARGLNQIMLHYSGRKWEIEPSATGTTRVWRIDIESVTGKRSGEKPGTPRVHGRP
;
A
#
# COMPACT_ATOMS: atom_id res chain seq x y z
N THR A 1 -21.04 7.57 -0.52
CA THR A 1 -20.75 8.95 -0.94
C THR A 1 -19.42 9.38 -0.34
N GLY A 2 -18.76 10.37 -0.94
CA GLY A 2 -17.55 10.96 -0.37
C GLY A 2 -16.50 11.26 -1.44
N ARG A 3 -15.69 12.28 -1.18
CA ARG A 3 -14.75 12.90 -2.13
C ARG A 3 -13.90 11.91 -2.96
N LYS A 4 -13.40 10.83 -2.35
CA LYS A 4 -12.61 9.81 -3.08
C LYS A 4 -13.42 9.08 -4.14
N LEU A 5 -14.70 8.83 -3.87
CA LEU A 5 -15.61 8.13 -4.77
C LEU A 5 -15.97 9.02 -5.95
N ASP A 6 -16.22 10.30 -5.68
CA ASP A 6 -16.51 11.30 -6.72
C ASP A 6 -15.33 11.43 -7.69
N PHE A 7 -14.09 11.39 -7.19
CA PHE A 7 -12.89 11.37 -8.04
C PHE A 7 -12.75 10.09 -8.85
N ILE A 8 -12.98 8.92 -8.24
CA ILE A 8 -12.91 7.63 -8.94
C ILE A 8 -13.96 7.55 -10.06
N GLU A 9 -15.16 8.07 -9.81
CA GLU A 9 -16.25 8.11 -10.80
C GLU A 9 -15.92 9.05 -11.96
N ALA A 10 -15.31 10.21 -11.68
CA ALA A 10 -14.88 11.14 -12.72
C ALA A 10 -13.66 10.64 -13.52
N ASN A 11 -12.74 9.93 -12.87
CA ASN A 11 -11.55 9.35 -13.49
C ASN A 11 -11.03 8.17 -12.65
N ASN A 12 -11.09 6.97 -13.23
CA ASN A 12 -10.68 5.75 -12.53
C ASN A 12 -9.19 5.42 -12.68
N ARG A 13 -8.40 6.26 -13.35
CA ARG A 13 -6.93 6.12 -13.40
C ARG A 13 -6.34 6.58 -12.07
N ILE A 14 -5.58 5.72 -11.42
CA ILE A 14 -5.01 5.97 -10.10
C ILE A 14 -3.49 5.81 -10.07
N CYS A 15 -2.88 6.46 -9.09
CA CYS A 15 -1.57 6.12 -8.56
C CYS A 15 -1.78 5.60 -7.14
N PHE A 16 -1.11 4.50 -6.79
CA PHE A 16 -1.03 4.01 -5.41
C PHE A 16 0.43 3.94 -4.97
N GLU A 17 0.63 4.07 -3.67
CA GLU A 17 1.95 4.10 -3.06
C GLU A 17 1.92 3.21 -1.81
N LEU A 18 3.03 2.50 -1.61
CA LEU A 18 3.27 1.65 -0.45
C LEU A 18 4.71 1.92 0.01
N GLU A 19 4.89 2.21 1.30
CA GLU A 19 6.21 2.38 1.91
C GLU A 19 6.45 1.34 3.01
N GLY A 20 7.73 1.06 3.23
CA GLY A 20 8.23 0.21 4.29
C GLY A 20 9.65 0.60 4.69
N HIS A 21 10.13 0.06 5.81
CA HIS A 21 11.48 0.30 6.31
C HIS A 21 11.84 1.80 6.46
N VAL A 22 10.87 2.60 6.92
CA VAL A 22 11.04 4.06 7.07
C VAL A 22 11.74 4.38 8.39
N SER A 23 12.87 5.08 8.34
CA SER A 23 13.56 5.59 9.54
C SER A 23 14.32 6.88 9.24
N ILE A 24 14.45 7.76 10.25
CA ILE A 24 15.22 9.00 10.14
C ILE A 24 16.69 8.69 10.34
N GLN A 25 17.53 9.23 9.45
CA GLN A 25 18.97 9.30 9.59
C GLN A 25 19.33 10.71 10.06
N THR A 26 20.04 10.79 11.18
CA THR A 26 20.42 12.04 11.84
C THR A 26 21.90 12.32 11.68
N ASP A 27 22.29 13.59 11.69
CA ASP A 27 23.68 14.03 11.74
C ASP A 27 23.80 15.22 12.71
N ASP A 28 24.76 15.16 13.63
CA ASP A 28 24.92 16.17 14.68
C ASP A 28 25.62 17.45 14.20
N GLY A 29 26.30 17.41 13.05
CA GLY A 29 27.17 18.49 12.56
C GLY A 29 26.65 19.20 11.30
N ASP A 30 25.75 18.58 10.55
CA ASP A 30 25.22 19.12 9.29
C ASP A 30 23.75 18.74 9.06
N ALA A 31 22.87 19.75 9.16
CA ALA A 31 21.44 19.58 8.91
C ALA A 31 21.13 19.05 7.50
N CYS A 32 21.98 19.29 6.50
CA CYS A 32 21.77 18.81 5.13
C CYS A 32 21.94 17.30 4.99
N LYS A 33 22.54 16.63 5.98
CA LYS A 33 22.73 15.17 5.99
C LYS A 33 21.57 14.41 6.64
N TRP A 34 20.62 15.13 7.21
CA TRP A 34 19.38 14.52 7.67
C TRP A 34 18.58 13.99 6.49
N THR A 35 18.16 12.74 6.56
CA THR A 35 17.41 12.08 5.49
C THR A 35 16.57 10.94 6.05
N PHE A 36 15.82 10.25 5.18
CA PHE A 36 15.11 9.03 5.52
C PHE A 36 15.73 7.83 4.80
N GLU A 37 15.90 6.73 5.53
CA GLU A 37 15.88 5.42 4.92
C GLU A 37 14.43 5.02 4.67
N PHE A 38 14.16 4.42 3.52
CA PHE A 38 12.85 3.88 3.15
C PHE A 38 12.98 2.91 1.98
N GLU A 39 11.98 2.06 1.85
CA GLU A 39 11.64 1.34 0.62
C GLU A 39 10.24 1.77 0.21
N SER A 40 10.05 2.09 -1.06
CA SER A 40 8.75 2.53 -1.59
C SER A 40 8.43 1.82 -2.89
N VAL A 41 7.14 1.57 -3.10
CA VAL A 41 6.56 1.09 -4.35
C VAL A 41 5.54 2.13 -4.81
N ILE A 42 5.68 2.60 -6.04
CA ILE A 42 4.70 3.46 -6.69
C ILE A 42 4.13 2.69 -7.87
N GLY A 43 2.81 2.52 -7.90
CA GLY A 43 2.11 1.84 -8.97
C GLY A 43 1.04 2.69 -9.61
N TYR A 44 0.77 2.44 -10.88
CA TYR A 44 -0.28 3.06 -11.66
C TYR A 44 -1.24 2.00 -12.17
N GLY A 45 -2.51 2.36 -12.31
CA GLY A 45 -3.51 1.43 -12.83
C GLY A 45 -4.90 2.04 -12.91
N THR A 46 -5.89 1.17 -13.10
CA THR A 46 -7.30 1.53 -13.08
C THR A 46 -8.01 0.88 -11.91
N ILE A 47 -8.84 1.63 -11.20
CA ILE A 47 -9.63 1.13 -10.08
C ILE A 47 -11.08 0.85 -10.51
N SER A 48 -11.66 -0.25 -10.04
CA SER A 48 -13.06 -0.62 -10.30
C SER A 48 -13.72 -1.18 -9.04
N GLU A 49 -15.00 -0.91 -8.86
CA GLU A 49 -15.78 -1.52 -7.77
C GLU A 49 -16.25 -2.92 -8.18
N LEU A 50 -16.13 -3.87 -7.26
CA LEU A 50 -16.68 -5.22 -7.40
C LEU A 50 -18.19 -5.19 -7.10
N GLY A 51 -18.98 -5.53 -8.11
CA GLY A 51 -20.43 -5.37 -8.08
C GLY A 51 -21.17 -6.53 -7.41
N THR A 52 -20.73 -7.77 -7.66
CA THR A 52 -21.42 -8.96 -7.14
C THR A 52 -20.95 -9.34 -5.74
N SER A 53 -21.84 -9.92 -4.94
CA SER A 53 -21.52 -10.43 -3.60
C SER A 53 -20.38 -11.47 -3.64
N GLU A 54 -20.35 -12.29 -4.70
CA GLU A 54 -19.33 -13.31 -4.92
C GLU A 54 -17.96 -12.68 -5.24
N GLU A 55 -17.92 -11.64 -6.08
CA GLU A 55 -16.68 -10.89 -6.33
C GLU A 55 -16.17 -10.21 -5.07
N LYS A 56 -17.06 -9.59 -4.30
CA LYS A 56 -16.72 -8.96 -3.02
C LYS A 56 -16.16 -9.97 -2.04
N ALA A 57 -16.80 -11.13 -1.89
CA ALA A 57 -16.32 -12.19 -1.01
C ALA A 57 -14.92 -12.67 -1.43
N ARG A 58 -14.69 -12.87 -2.74
CA ARG A 58 -13.36 -13.22 -3.28
C ARG A 58 -12.32 -12.15 -2.99
N GLY A 59 -12.64 -10.87 -3.22
CA GLY A 59 -11.75 -9.75 -2.97
C GLY A 59 -11.38 -9.61 -1.49
N LEU A 60 -12.36 -9.68 -0.60
CA LEU A 60 -12.13 -9.69 0.85
C LEU A 60 -11.28 -10.88 1.29
N ASN A 61 -11.45 -12.05 0.65
CA ASN A 61 -10.61 -13.20 0.93
C ASN A 61 -9.14 -12.98 0.59
N GLN A 62 -8.84 -12.28 -0.52
CA GLN A 62 -7.45 -11.92 -0.88
C GLN A 62 -6.82 -11.02 0.18
N ILE A 63 -7.59 -10.05 0.69
CA ILE A 63 -7.15 -9.18 1.79
C ILE A 63 -6.88 -10.01 3.05
N MET A 64 -7.81 -10.89 3.44
CA MET A 64 -7.64 -11.75 4.61
C MET A 64 -6.47 -12.72 4.46
N LEU A 65 -6.27 -13.30 3.28
CA LEU A 65 -5.14 -14.17 2.98
C LEU A 65 -3.81 -13.45 3.19
N HIS A 66 -3.71 -12.20 2.74
CA HIS A 66 -2.51 -11.36 2.94
C HIS A 66 -2.20 -11.16 4.43
N TYR A 67 -3.20 -10.83 5.25
CA TYR A 67 -2.97 -10.51 6.66
C TYR A 67 -2.92 -11.73 7.60
N SER A 68 -3.69 -12.77 7.32
CA SER A 68 -3.83 -13.93 8.21
C SER A 68 -3.12 -15.19 7.71
N GLY A 69 -2.57 -15.18 6.50
CA GLY A 69 -1.90 -16.35 5.90
C GLY A 69 -2.82 -17.52 5.54
N ARG A 70 -4.15 -17.34 5.57
CA ARG A 70 -5.12 -18.40 5.23
C ARG A 70 -6.38 -17.84 4.56
N LYS A 71 -7.09 -18.71 3.84
CA LYS A 71 -8.42 -18.39 3.30
C LYS A 71 -9.49 -18.52 4.39
N TRP A 72 -10.52 -17.70 4.27
CA TRP A 72 -11.71 -17.74 5.11
C TRP A 72 -12.94 -18.08 4.28
N GLU A 73 -13.98 -18.61 4.90
CA GLU A 73 -15.29 -18.68 4.25
C GLU A 73 -16.02 -17.37 4.54
N ILE A 74 -16.24 -16.58 3.49
CA ILE A 74 -17.01 -15.34 3.57
C ILE A 74 -18.30 -15.59 2.82
N GLU A 75 -19.40 -15.71 3.59
CA GLU A 75 -20.74 -15.81 3.03
C GLU A 75 -21.02 -14.59 2.14
N PRO A 76 -21.38 -14.76 0.85
CA PRO A 76 -21.61 -13.64 -0.05
C PRO A 76 -22.65 -12.65 0.48
N SER A 77 -23.68 -13.13 1.17
CA SER A 77 -24.73 -12.31 1.80
C SER A 77 -24.19 -11.34 2.87
N ALA A 78 -23.06 -11.66 3.49
CA ALA A 78 -22.43 -10.80 4.50
C ALA A 78 -21.70 -9.58 3.90
N THR A 79 -21.54 -9.52 2.57
CA THR A 79 -20.78 -8.46 1.89
C THR A 79 -21.61 -7.19 1.58
N GLY A 80 -22.92 -7.21 1.83
CA GLY A 80 -23.86 -6.19 1.36
C GLY A 80 -23.59 -4.76 1.84
N THR A 81 -22.97 -4.59 3.01
CA THR A 81 -22.62 -3.28 3.58
C THR A 81 -21.21 -2.81 3.22
N THR A 82 -20.42 -3.66 2.55
CA THR A 82 -19.02 -3.39 2.21
C THR A 82 -18.88 -3.12 0.71
N ARG A 83 -18.23 -2.01 0.37
CA ARG A 83 -17.75 -1.74 -0.99
C ARG A 83 -16.34 -2.29 -1.12
N VAL A 84 -16.10 -3.10 -2.14
CA VAL A 84 -14.80 -3.73 -2.39
C VAL A 84 -14.30 -3.28 -3.74
N TRP A 85 -13.03 -2.87 -3.80
CA TRP A 85 -12.43 -2.31 -5.01
C TRP A 85 -11.27 -3.18 -5.46
N ARG A 86 -11.10 -3.29 -6.77
CA ARG A 86 -9.96 -3.93 -7.42
C ARG A 86 -9.16 -2.87 -8.15
N ILE A 87 -7.84 -2.97 -8.07
CA ILE A 87 -6.92 -2.19 -8.90
C ILE A 87 -6.31 -3.15 -9.92
N ASP A 88 -6.53 -2.87 -11.20
CA ASP A 88 -5.82 -3.52 -12.29
C ASP A 88 -4.53 -2.73 -12.52
N ILE A 89 -3.40 -3.32 -12.13
CA ILE A 89 -2.09 -2.65 -12.10
C ILE A 89 -1.49 -2.62 -13.52
N GLU A 90 -1.23 -1.41 -14.03
CA GLU A 90 -0.59 -1.15 -15.33
C GLU A 90 0.94 -1.14 -15.23
N SER A 91 1.48 -0.53 -14.18
CA SER A 91 2.93 -0.43 -13.97
C SER A 91 3.28 -0.25 -12.50
N VAL A 92 4.50 -0.65 -12.14
CA VAL A 92 5.05 -0.51 -10.79
C VAL A 92 6.52 -0.12 -10.89
N THR A 93 6.93 0.82 -10.03
CA THR A 93 8.32 1.20 -9.80
C THR A 93 8.66 1.06 -8.32
N GLY A 94 9.90 0.72 -8.02
CA GLY A 94 10.40 0.63 -6.65
C GLY A 94 11.57 1.59 -6.45
N LYS A 95 11.67 2.17 -5.25
CA LYS A 95 12.82 2.97 -4.81
C LYS A 95 13.23 2.51 -3.43
N ARG A 96 14.54 2.47 -3.20
CA ARG A 96 15.11 2.28 -1.87
C ARG A 96 16.10 3.40 -1.60
N SER A 97 16.03 3.95 -0.39
CA SER A 97 16.96 4.91 0.18
C SER A 97 17.43 4.31 1.51
N GLY A 98 18.73 4.22 1.75
CA GLY A 98 19.30 3.57 2.95
C GLY A 98 20.67 2.94 2.68
N GLU A 99 21.33 2.43 3.73
CA GLU A 99 22.76 2.10 3.77
C GLU A 99 23.37 1.53 2.46
N LYS A 100 24.46 2.17 2.01
CA LYS A 100 25.44 1.56 1.11
C LYS A 100 26.07 0.35 1.80
N PRO A 101 26.41 -0.74 1.07
CA PRO A 101 27.12 -1.88 1.66
C PRO A 101 28.37 -1.42 2.42
N GLY A 102 28.48 -1.77 3.71
CA GLY A 102 29.68 -1.53 4.53
C GLY A 102 29.63 -0.38 5.53
N THR A 103 28.49 0.29 5.71
CA THR A 103 28.34 1.32 6.77
C THR A 103 27.94 0.63 8.09
N PRO A 104 28.59 0.90 9.23
CA PRO A 104 28.20 0.31 10.50
C PRO A 104 26.93 0.96 11.04
N ARG A 105 25.95 0.15 11.46
CA ARG A 105 24.79 0.61 12.22
C ARG A 105 25.26 1.34 13.48
N VAL A 106 25.14 2.66 13.51
CA VAL A 106 25.25 3.40 14.76
C VAL A 106 23.94 3.17 15.51
N HIS A 107 23.92 2.16 16.37
CA HIS A 107 22.88 2.04 17.37
C HIS A 107 22.94 3.29 18.26
N GLY A 108 21.96 4.18 18.11
CA GLY A 108 21.68 5.20 19.10
C GLY A 108 21.57 4.53 20.46
N ARG A 109 22.36 5.01 21.41
CA ARG A 109 22.36 4.58 22.82
C ARG A 109 20.96 4.80 23.44
N PRO A 110 20.62 4.04 24.52
CA PRO A 110 19.25 3.84 25.01
C PRO A 110 18.49 5.11 25.37
#